data_AF-A0A7V0JGS8-F1
#
_entry.id   AF-A0A7V0JGS8-F1
#
_cell.length_a   1.000
_cell.length_b   1.000
_cell.length_c   1.000
_cell.angle_alpha   90.00
_cell.angle_beta   90.00
_cell.angle_gamma   90.00
#
_symmetry.space_group_name_H-M   'P 1'
#
loop_
_entity.id
_entity.type
_entity.pdbx_description
1 polymer ?
#
loop_
_entity_poly.entity_id
_entity_poly.type
_entity_poly.pdbx_seq_one_letter_code
_entity_poly.pdbx_strand_id
1 'polypeptide(L)'
;MAAKKEKTCNLCGRKLPVSQFYTQKTSVGTTVYRSRCKECYRNVTKEYYWANRDMLLKRQRQQYKKRRPYLKNYYQTHREERLKYQREWYRKRRLKRADLAAQNEKEKAGAGGNS
;
A
#
# COMPACT_ATOMS: atom_id res chain seq x y z
N MET A 1 4.31 -27.33 17.58
CA MET A 1 3.97 -26.37 18.66
C MET A 1 2.66 -25.67 18.30
N ALA A 2 1.62 -25.80 19.13
CA ALA A 2 0.34 -25.15 18.88
C ALA A 2 0.51 -23.62 18.89
N ALA A 3 0.22 -22.97 17.77
CA ALA A 3 0.26 -21.51 17.70
C ALA A 3 -0.73 -20.94 18.73
N LYS A 4 -0.23 -20.14 19.68
CA LYS A 4 -1.10 -19.43 20.63
C LYS A 4 -2.14 -18.65 19.83
N LYS A 5 -3.43 -18.95 20.06
CA LYS A 5 -4.55 -18.28 19.37
C LYS A 5 -4.75 -16.85 19.87
N GLU A 6 -4.33 -16.56 21.10
CA GLU A 6 -4.53 -15.27 21.78
C GLU A 6 -3.26 -14.79 22.47
N LYS A 7 -3.14 -13.47 22.60
CA LYS A 7 -2.03 -12.77 23.25
C LYS A 7 -2.55 -11.51 23.96
N THR A 8 -1.95 -11.19 25.11
CA THR A 8 -2.24 -9.97 25.86
C THR A 8 -1.40 -8.81 25.33
N CYS A 9 -2.05 -7.68 25.04
CA CYS A 9 -1.36 -6.44 24.69
C CYS A 9 -0.74 -5.81 25.94
N ASN A 10 0.55 -5.49 25.89
CA ASN A 10 1.24 -4.85 27.02
C ASN A 10 0.93 -3.35 27.21
N LEU A 11 0.17 -2.72 26.30
CA LEU A 11 -0.23 -1.32 26.39
C LEU A 11 -1.65 -1.16 26.92
N CYS A 12 -2.63 -1.87 26.33
CA CYS A 12 -4.03 -1.75 26.75
C CYS A 12 -4.52 -2.90 27.64
N GLY A 13 -3.67 -3.88 27.98
CA GLY A 13 -4.00 -5.00 28.86
C GLY A 13 -4.97 -6.04 28.30
N ARG A 14 -5.62 -5.78 27.15
CA ARG A 14 -6.61 -6.69 26.56
C ARG A 14 -5.98 -7.98 26.04
N LYS A 15 -6.62 -9.11 26.31
CA LYS A 15 -6.34 -10.40 25.67
C LYS A 15 -7.07 -10.45 24.32
N LEU A 16 -6.31 -10.53 23.23
CA LEU A 16 -6.83 -10.45 21.87
C LEU A 16 -6.30 -11.59 21.01
N PRO A 17 -6.98 -11.96 19.90
CA PRO A 17 -6.46 -12.92 18.94
C PRO A 17 -5.09 -12.48 18.39
N VAL A 18 -4.20 -13.43 18.11
CA VAL A 18 -2.86 -13.10 17.56
C VAL A 18 -2.91 -12.37 16.22
N SER A 19 -4.02 -12.49 15.46
CA SER A 19 -4.28 -11.72 14.24
C SER A 19 -4.38 -10.21 14.48
N GLN A 20 -4.64 -9.78 15.72
CA GLN A 20 -4.67 -8.37 16.13
C GLN A 20 -3.29 -7.81 16.49
N PHE A 21 -2.22 -8.57 16.24
CA PHE A 21 -0.84 -8.14 16.46
C PHE A 21 -0.06 -8.14 15.14
N TYR A 22 0.90 -7.23 15.00
CA TYR A 22 1.85 -7.26 13.88
C TYR A 22 2.91 -8.34 14.15
N THR A 23 3.48 -8.90 13.09
CA THR A 23 4.64 -9.79 13.17
C THR A 23 5.94 -9.01 13.02
N GLN A 24 7.03 -9.58 13.52
CA GLN A 24 8.40 -9.10 13.28
C GLN A 24 9.35 -10.30 13.19
N LYS A 25 10.41 -10.16 12.39
CA LYS A 25 11.50 -11.13 12.35
C LYS A 25 12.52 -10.78 13.43
N THR A 26 12.98 -11.78 14.16
CA THR A 26 14.08 -11.66 15.13
C THR A 26 15.43 -11.75 14.42
N SER A 27 16.51 -11.43 15.13
CA SER A 27 17.89 -11.58 14.64
C SER A 27 18.22 -13.02 14.23
N VAL A 28 17.62 -14.00 14.89
CA VAL A 28 17.74 -15.44 14.59
C VAL A 28 16.79 -15.91 13.48
N GLY A 29 16.12 -14.98 12.78
CA GLY A 29 15.24 -15.29 11.64
C GLY A 29 13.83 -15.79 12.01
N THR A 30 13.52 -15.96 13.29
CA THR A 30 12.20 -16.43 13.73
C THR A 30 11.15 -15.32 13.65
N THR A 31 9.93 -15.66 13.23
CA THR A 31 8.82 -14.71 13.18
C THR A 31 8.04 -14.74 14.48
N VAL A 32 7.95 -13.59 15.15
CA VAL A 32 7.24 -13.45 16.44
C VAL A 32 6.19 -12.34 16.36
N TYR A 33 5.13 -12.46 17.15
CA TYR A 33 4.14 -11.40 17.31
C TYR A 33 4.67 -10.29 18.22
N ARG A 34 4.45 -9.03 17.81
CA ARG A 34 4.78 -7.84 18.62
C ARG A 34 3.98 -7.82 19.92
N SER A 35 4.49 -7.09 20.91
CA SER A 35 3.90 -6.97 22.25
C SER A 35 2.63 -6.11 22.31
N ARG A 36 2.48 -5.17 21.36
CA ARG A 36 1.35 -4.25 21.27
C ARG A 36 0.37 -4.71 20.19
N CYS A 37 -0.93 -4.57 20.43
CA CYS A 37 -1.94 -4.79 19.41
C CYS A 37 -1.87 -3.71 18.32
N LYS A 38 -2.46 -3.99 17.16
CA LYS A 38 -2.47 -3.11 15.97
C LYS A 38 -3.07 -1.74 16.28
N GLU A 39 -4.14 -1.70 17.07
CA GLU A 39 -4.81 -0.46 17.48
C GLU A 39 -3.88 0.44 18.31
N CYS A 40 -3.34 -0.09 19.40
CA CYS A 40 -2.36 0.59 20.25
C CYS A 40 -1.14 1.07 19.45
N TYR A 41 -0.64 0.24 18.53
CA TYR A 41 0.47 0.63 17.67
C TYR A 41 0.11 1.82 16.77
N ARG A 42 -1.08 1.82 16.16
CA ARG A 42 -1.55 2.92 15.30
C ARG A 42 -1.72 4.21 16.08
N ASN A 43 -2.30 4.16 17.28
CA ASN A 43 -2.51 5.35 18.12
C ASN A 43 -1.18 5.99 18.50
N VAL A 44 -0.24 5.21 19.06
CA VAL A 44 1.10 5.71 19.42
C VAL A 44 1.86 6.24 18.20
N THR A 45 1.77 5.55 17.06
CA THR A 45 2.43 6.01 15.82
C THR A 45 1.81 7.32 15.31
N LYS A 46 0.48 7.46 15.39
CA LYS A 46 -0.24 8.68 15.02
C LYS A 46 0.15 9.84 15.93
N GLU A 47 0.14 9.64 17.24
CA GLU A 47 0.56 10.66 18.23
C GLU A 47 2.00 11.09 18.00
N TYR A 48 2.92 10.14 17.83
CA TYR A 48 4.32 10.44 17.52
C TYR A 48 4.44 11.25 16.22
N TYR A 49 3.70 10.90 15.17
CA TYR A 49 3.70 11.63 13.91
C TYR A 49 3.23 13.08 14.09
N TRP A 50 2.12 13.29 14.80
CA TRP A 50 1.59 14.65 15.02
C TRP A 50 2.52 15.49 15.88
N ALA A 51 3.05 14.93 16.97
CA ALA A 51 3.99 15.62 17.85
C ALA A 51 5.33 15.97 17.16
N ASN A 52 5.74 15.20 16.15
CA ASN A 52 7.02 15.37 15.46
C ASN A 52 6.86 15.77 13.99
N ARG A 53 5.68 16.27 13.59
CA ARG A 53 5.31 16.45 12.18
C ARG A 53 6.32 17.27 11.41
N ASP A 54 6.71 18.43 11.94
CA ASP A 54 7.61 19.34 11.24
C ASP A 54 9.02 18.77 11.10
N MET A 55 9.52 18.11 12.15
CA MET A 55 10.82 17.43 12.13
C MET A 55 10.84 16.30 11.10
N LEU A 56 9.79 15.48 11.05
CA LEU A 56 9.64 14.39 10.07
C LEU A 56 9.57 14.94 8.63
N LEU A 57 8.78 16.00 8.40
CA LEU A 57 8.68 16.64 7.08
C LEU A 57 10.00 17.29 6.66
N LYS A 58 10.72 17.94 7.57
CA LYS A 58 12.05 18.51 7.30
C LYS A 58 13.04 17.42 6.88
N ARG A 59 13.07 16.30 7.61
CA ARG A 59 13.90 15.13 7.28
C ARG A 59 13.53 14.56 5.91
N GLN A 60 12.24 14.43 5.61
CA GLN A 60 11.77 13.95 4.30
C GLN A 60 12.22 14.87 3.16
N ARG A 61 12.07 16.20 3.31
CA ARG A 61 12.55 17.19 2.33
C ARG A 61 14.05 17.09 2.09
N GLN A 62 14.84 16.93 3.16
CA GLN A 62 16.29 16.77 3.06
C GLN A 62 16.67 15.48 2.30
N GLN A 63 16.02 14.36 2.60
CA GLN A 63 16.25 13.11 1.87
C GLN A 63 15.86 13.24 0.38
N TYR A 64 14.73 13.90 0.08
CA TYR A 64 14.33 14.16 -1.30
C TYR A 64 15.34 15.05 -2.02
N LYS A 65 15.84 16.12 -1.39
CA LYS A 65 16.87 17.00 -1.96
C LYS A 65 18.13 16.21 -2.33
N LYS A 66 18.56 15.27 -1.48
CA LYS A 66 19.70 14.37 -1.77
C LYS A 66 19.41 13.41 -2.92
N ARG A 67 18.20 12.86 -3.02
CA ARG A 67 17.82 11.92 -4.10
C ARG A 67 17.46 12.60 -5.42
N ARG A 68 17.14 13.89 -5.40
CA ARG A 68 16.65 14.64 -6.58
C ARG A 68 17.57 14.54 -7.81
N PRO A 69 18.91 14.66 -7.71
CA PRO A 69 19.79 14.54 -8.88
C PRO A 69 19.73 13.13 -9.50
N TYR A 70 19.80 12.09 -8.67
CA TYR A 70 19.65 10.70 -9.12
C TYR A 70 18.31 10.48 -9.80
N LEU A 71 17.21 10.93 -9.19
CA LEU A 71 15.88 10.82 -9.77
C LEU A 71 15.82 11.54 -11.11
N LYS A 72 16.33 12.77 -11.20
CA LYS A 72 16.36 13.53 -12.46
C LYS A 72 17.12 12.77 -13.55
N ASN A 73 18.29 12.23 -13.25
CA ASN A 73 19.08 11.42 -14.19
C ASN A 73 18.31 10.16 -14.61
N TYR A 74 17.80 9.37 -13.66
CA TYR A 74 16.96 8.20 -13.94
C TYR A 74 15.77 8.56 -14.85
N TYR A 75 15.12 9.69 -14.57
CA TYR A 75 13.98 10.15 -15.35
C TYR A 75 14.35 10.50 -16.79
N GLN A 76 15.55 11.03 -17.02
CA GLN A 76 16.12 11.40 -18.32
C GLN A 76 16.61 10.18 -19.11
N THR A 77 17.42 9.32 -18.49
CA THR A 77 18.04 8.16 -19.16
C THR A 77 17.02 7.07 -19.51
N HIS A 78 15.95 6.92 -18.73
CA HIS A 78 14.91 5.93 -18.97
C HIS A 78 13.65 6.57 -19.59
N ARG A 79 13.81 7.72 -20.28
CA ARG A 79 12.69 8.49 -20.83
C ARG A 79 11.90 7.68 -21.86
N GLU A 80 12.59 7.06 -22.82
CA GLU A 80 11.95 6.33 -23.92
C GLU A 80 11.23 5.09 -23.44
N GLU A 81 11.87 4.29 -22.60
CA GLU A 81 11.27 3.10 -22.00
C GLU A 81 10.01 3.45 -21.21
N ARG A 82 10.04 4.53 -20.41
CA ARG A 82 8.88 5.00 -19.68
C ARG A 82 7.76 5.47 -20.59
N LEU A 83 8.08 6.21 -21.66
CA LEU A 83 7.09 6.65 -22.64
C LEU A 83 6.48 5.46 -23.39
N LYS A 84 7.28 4.44 -23.71
CA LYS A 84 6.80 3.19 -24.31
C LYS A 84 5.81 2.48 -23.39
N TYR A 85 6.18 2.28 -22.12
CA TYR A 85 5.30 1.72 -21.10
C TYR A 85 4.01 2.53 -20.95
N GLN A 86 4.12 3.86 -20.89
CA GLN A 86 2.96 4.76 -20.77
C GLN A 86 2.01 4.65 -21.96
N ARG A 87 2.55 4.66 -23.20
CA ARG A 87 1.76 4.48 -24.43
C ARG A 87 1.05 3.13 -24.44
N GLU A 88 1.75 2.06 -24.05
CA GLU A 88 1.17 0.72 -23.98
C GLU A 88 0.06 0.63 -22.94
N TRP A 89 0.26 1.23 -21.76
CA TRP A 89 -0.74 1.29 -20.70
C TRP A 89 -2.02 2.00 -21.19
N TYR A 90 -1.87 3.17 -21.82
CA TYR A 90 -3.01 3.89 -22.39
C TYR A 90 -3.69 3.11 -23.53
N ARG A 91 -2.92 2.44 -24.39
CA ARG A 91 -3.46 1.58 -25.46
C ARG A 91 -4.32 0.46 -24.87
N LYS A 92 -3.80 -0.29 -23.90
CA LYS A 92 -4.53 -1.38 -23.22
C LYS A 92 -5.78 -0.86 -22.52
N ARG A 93 -5.67 0.27 -21.81
CA ARG A 93 -6.82 0.89 -21.12
C ARG A 93 -7.91 1.33 -22.10
N ARG A 94 -7.54 1.87 -23.27
CA ARG A 94 -8.49 2.25 -24.32
C ARG A 94 -9.22 1.04 -24.89
N LEU A 95 -8.50 -0.03 -25.21
CA LEU A 95 -9.09 -1.27 -25.70
C LEU A 95 -10.07 -1.86 -24.69
N LYS A 96 -9.66 -1.99 -23.42
CA LYS A 96 -10.55 -2.49 -22.36
C LYS A 96 -11.83 -1.66 -22.21
N ARG A 97 -11.76 -0.34 -22.39
CA ARG A 97 -12.95 0.52 -22.35
C ARG A 97 -13.86 0.30 -23.57
N ALA A 98 -13.29 0.11 -24.76
CA ALA A 98 -14.04 -0.19 -25.97
C ALA A 98 -14.74 -1.55 -25.88
N ASP A 99 -14.03 -2.58 -25.38
CA ASP A 99 -14.59 -3.92 -25.18
C ASP A 99 -15.77 -3.89 -24.21
N LEU A 100 -15.62 -3.18 -23.09
CA LEU A 100 -16.70 -3.02 -22.11
C LEU A 100 -17.90 -2.26 -22.71
N ALA A 101 -17.66 -1.23 -23.51
CA ALA A 101 -18.74 -0.51 -24.20
C ALA A 101 -19.48 -1.42 -25.19
N ALA A 102 -18.75 -2.22 -25.97
CA ALA A 102 -19.34 -3.17 -26.92
C ALA A 102 -20.15 -4.26 -26.22
N GLN A 103 -19.70 -4.74 -25.05
CA GLN A 103 -20.46 -5.68 -24.22
C GLN A 103 -21.77 -5.05 -23.73
N ASN A 104 -21.71 -3.84 -23.19
CA ASN A 104 -22.91 -3.13 -22.71
C ASN A 104 -23.92 -2.87 -23.83
N GLU A 105 -23.47 -2.53 -25.05
CA GLU A 105 -24.36 -2.33 -26.20
C GLU A 105 -25.02 -3.65 -26.65
N LYS A 106 -24.29 -4.77 -26.61
CA LYS A 106 -24.87 -6.11 -26.88
C LYS A 106 -25.90 -6.51 -25.84
N GLU A 107 -25.63 -6.25 -24.56
CA GLU A 107 -26.57 -6.52 -23.46
C GLU A 107 -27.84 -5.68 -23.58
N LYS A 108 -27.72 -4.39 -23.94
CA LYS A 108 -28.88 -3.52 -24.22
C LYS A 108 -29.69 -4.00 -25.43
N ALA A 109 -29.03 -4.41 -26.51
CA ALA A 109 -29.70 -4.94 -27.70
C ALA A 109 -30.40 -6.27 -27.43
N GLY A 110 -29.84 -7.13 -26.57
CA GLY A 110 -30.47 -8.38 -26.14
C GLY A 110 -31.62 -8.20 -25.14
N ALA A 111 -31.63 -7.10 -24.38
CA ALA A 111 -32.70 -6.80 -23.42
C ALA A 111 -33.98 -6.21 -24.06
N GLY A 112 -33.94 -5.80 -25.33
CA GLY A 112 -35.10 -5.26 -26.06
C GLY A 112 -35.97 -6.28 -26.79
N GLY A 113 -35.71 -7.59 -26.62
CA GLY A 113 -36.35 -8.68 -27.36
C GLY A 113 -37.38 -9.51 -26.58
N ASN A 114 -37.93 -9.01 -25.47
CA ASN A 114 -39.09 -9.60 -24.79
C ASN A 114 -40.11 -8.49 -24.51
N SER A 115 -40.97 -8.21 -25.49
CA SER A 115 -42.23 -7.49 -25.34
C SER A 115 -43.20 -8.04 -26.38
#